data_AF-A0AAW2WKX8-F1
#
_entry.id   AF-A0AAW2WKX8-F1
#
_cell.length_a   1.000
_cell.length_b   1.000
_cell.length_c   1.000
_cell.angle_alpha   90.00
_cell.angle_beta   90.00
_cell.angle_gamma   90.00
#
_symmetry.space_group_name_H-M   'P 1'
#
loop_
_entity.id
_entity.type
_entity.pdbx_description
1 polymer ?
#
loop_
_entity_poly.entity_id
_entity_poly.type
_entity_poly.pdbx_seq_one_letter_code
_entity_poly.pdbx_strand_id
1 'polypeptide(L)'
;MFVDDATLKTLHFHNMISTTSEEVLKIGAWRIVNVSAEYLYDNAAMNGVIPKYLIHRLFPNSKYSIWVDAKLQLVVDPLLLIHSLVVKEKVDMAVSRHPYFVHTMEEAVATARWKKWWDVNALKIQMETYCENGLQPWNSNKPYPTDVPDSALILRKHSLTTNLFSCLLFNELEAFNPRDQLPFAYVRDKMSPKLNLNMFEVEVFERIAIEYRHNLKQGGSGLGPKAKMASSDLLANGTGGGCEGQLTKQLVRGKAEQVGRGV
;
A
#
# COMPACT_ATOMS: atom_id res chain seq x y z
N MET A 1 -9.48 -17.61 5.07
CA MET A 1 -9.61 -16.93 3.77
C MET A 1 -11.02 -16.35 3.72
N PHE A 2 -11.13 -15.03 3.63
CA PHE A 2 -12.41 -14.37 3.44
C PHE A 2 -12.64 -14.22 1.94
N VAL A 3 -13.84 -14.54 1.46
CA VAL A 3 -14.23 -14.46 0.05
C VAL A 3 -15.63 -13.86 -0.05
N ASP A 4 -15.92 -13.13 -1.13
CA ASP A 4 -17.26 -12.67 -1.43
C ASP A 4 -18.08 -13.73 -2.17
N ASP A 5 -19.39 -13.49 -2.33
CA ASP A 5 -20.30 -14.44 -2.98
C ASP A 5 -19.88 -14.73 -4.44
N ALA A 6 -19.33 -13.75 -5.14
CA ALA A 6 -18.85 -13.91 -6.51
C ALA A 6 -17.63 -14.85 -6.57
N THR A 7 -16.63 -14.61 -5.73
CA THR A 7 -15.43 -15.46 -5.63
C THR A 7 -15.79 -16.86 -5.16
N LEU A 8 -16.71 -17.00 -4.20
CA LEU A 8 -17.16 -18.31 -3.72
C LEU A 8 -17.78 -19.14 -4.87
N LYS A 9 -18.63 -18.53 -5.70
CA LYS A 9 -19.19 -19.18 -6.90
C LYS A 9 -18.10 -19.58 -7.89
N THR A 10 -17.11 -18.72 -8.12
CA THR A 10 -15.96 -19.03 -8.98
C THR A 10 -15.14 -20.21 -8.45
N LEU A 11 -14.89 -20.26 -7.14
CA LEU A 11 -14.17 -21.38 -6.51
C LEU A 11 -14.92 -22.71 -6.65
N HIS A 12 -16.25 -22.68 -6.51
CA HIS A 12 -17.10 -23.86 -6.78
C HIS A 12 -17.05 -24.27 -8.25
N PHE A 13 -17.18 -23.32 -9.18
CA PHE A 13 -17.12 -23.58 -10.61
C PHE A 13 -15.81 -24.24 -11.05
N HIS A 14 -14.69 -23.84 -10.43
CA HIS A 14 -13.38 -24.44 -10.66
C HIS A 14 -13.10 -25.72 -9.85
N ASN A 15 -14.10 -26.27 -9.16
CA ASN A 15 -13.98 -27.46 -8.30
C ASN A 15 -12.88 -27.32 -7.22
N MET A 16 -12.58 -26.09 -6.78
CA MET A 16 -11.63 -25.85 -5.69
C MET A 16 -12.25 -26.12 -4.32
N ILE A 17 -13.58 -26.10 -4.25
CA ILE A 17 -14.38 -26.41 -3.07
C ILE A 17 -15.60 -27.24 -3.44
N SER A 18 -15.88 -28.26 -2.64
CA SER A 18 -17.10 -29.07 -2.76
C SER A 18 -18.14 -28.63 -1.74
N THR A 19 -19.41 -28.58 -2.15
CA THR A 19 -20.58 -28.36 -1.26
C THR A 19 -21.10 -29.66 -0.63
N THR A 20 -20.40 -30.78 -0.82
CA THR A 20 -20.85 -32.08 -0.31
C THR A 20 -20.58 -32.22 1.19
N SER A 21 -21.65 -32.10 1.98
CA SER A 21 -21.78 -32.30 3.45
C SER A 21 -21.50 -31.09 4.35
N GLU A 22 -21.96 -31.20 5.60
CA GLU A 22 -21.84 -30.26 6.74
C GLU A 22 -20.38 -29.91 7.13
N GLU A 23 -19.41 -30.23 6.27
CA GLU A 23 -18.00 -29.95 6.48
C GLU A 23 -17.66 -28.47 6.24
N VAL A 24 -16.78 -27.96 7.09
CA VAL A 24 -16.22 -26.61 6.98
C VAL A 24 -15.52 -26.44 5.63
N LEU A 25 -16.01 -25.52 4.79
CA LEU A 25 -15.39 -25.17 3.50
C LEU A 25 -13.91 -24.82 3.67
N LYS A 26 -13.03 -25.53 2.94
CA LYS A 26 -11.57 -25.37 3.02
C LYS A 26 -10.90 -25.46 1.66
N ILE A 27 -9.81 -24.73 1.48
CA ILE A 27 -8.84 -24.89 0.38
C ILE A 27 -7.46 -25.10 1.02
N GLY A 28 -6.90 -26.30 0.89
CA GLY A 28 -5.67 -26.67 1.59
C GLY A 28 -5.80 -26.46 3.11
N ALA A 29 -4.92 -25.62 3.68
CA ALA A 29 -4.96 -25.27 5.10
C ALA A 29 -5.96 -24.15 5.45
N TRP A 30 -6.59 -23.52 4.45
CA TRP A 30 -7.39 -22.32 4.66
C TRP A 30 -8.87 -22.65 4.83
N ARG A 31 -9.44 -22.29 5.98
CA ARG A 31 -10.90 -22.20 6.14
C ARG A 31 -11.44 -21.03 5.32
N ILE A 32 -12.49 -21.27 4.55
CA ILE A 32 -13.22 -20.24 3.83
C ILE A 32 -14.31 -19.66 4.72
N VAL A 33 -14.40 -18.33 4.71
CA VAL A 33 -15.46 -17.57 5.36
C VAL A 33 -16.09 -16.71 4.29
N ASN A 34 -17.36 -16.98 3.97
CA ASN A 34 -18.10 -16.17 3.03
C ASN A 34 -18.49 -14.83 3.68
N VAL A 35 -18.30 -13.73 2.95
CA VAL A 35 -18.66 -12.38 3.38
C VAL A 35 -19.67 -11.84 2.38
N SER A 36 -20.87 -11.49 2.86
CA SER A 36 -21.92 -10.93 2.02
C SER A 36 -21.44 -9.65 1.34
N ALA A 37 -21.73 -9.53 0.04
CA ALA A 37 -21.34 -8.36 -0.75
C ALA A 37 -21.92 -7.04 -0.22
N GLU A 38 -23.03 -7.09 0.52
CA GLU A 38 -23.67 -5.91 1.10
C GLU A 38 -22.84 -5.21 2.18
N TYR A 39 -21.86 -5.90 2.76
CA TYR A 39 -20.96 -5.36 3.79
C TYR A 39 -19.60 -4.93 3.24
N LEU A 40 -19.41 -5.01 1.92
CA LEU A 40 -18.17 -4.64 1.24
C LEU A 40 -18.30 -3.24 0.62
N TYR A 41 -17.17 -2.54 0.51
CA TYR A 41 -17.10 -1.30 -0.25
C TYR A 41 -17.25 -1.62 -1.75
N ASP A 42 -17.90 -0.73 -2.49
CA ASP A 42 -17.97 -0.79 -3.96
C ASP A 42 -16.57 -0.78 -4.59
N ASN A 43 -15.64 -0.06 -3.96
CA ASN A 43 -14.25 -0.05 -4.36
C ASN A 43 -13.52 -1.28 -3.80
N ALA A 44 -13.23 -2.24 -4.68
CA ALA A 44 -12.50 -3.46 -4.32
C ALA A 44 -11.13 -3.22 -3.66
N ALA A 45 -10.45 -2.10 -3.98
CA ALA A 45 -9.18 -1.77 -3.33
C ALA A 45 -9.36 -1.46 -1.83
N MET A 46 -10.47 -0.81 -1.45
CA MET A 46 -10.80 -0.56 -0.05
C MET A 46 -11.11 -1.85 0.72
N ASN A 47 -11.72 -2.83 0.07
CA ASN A 47 -11.92 -4.15 0.69
C ASN A 47 -10.59 -4.82 1.06
N GLY A 48 -9.53 -4.60 0.28
CA GLY A 48 -8.17 -5.06 0.60
C GLY A 48 -7.51 -4.27 1.73
N VAL A 49 -7.86 -3.00 1.91
CA VAL A 49 -7.36 -2.13 2.98
C VAL A 49 -7.80 -2.63 4.38
N ILE A 50 -9.00 -3.22 4.50
CA ILE A 50 -9.53 -3.75 5.76
C ILE A 50 -8.59 -4.81 6.38
N PRO A 51 -8.31 -5.98 5.74
CA PRO A 51 -7.40 -6.96 6.30
C PRO A 51 -5.95 -6.44 6.34
N LYS A 52 -5.60 -5.47 5.48
CA LYS A 52 -4.26 -4.86 5.49
C LYS A 52 -4.00 -4.02 6.73
N TYR A 53 -4.96 -3.24 7.24
CA TYR A 53 -4.73 -2.35 8.39
C TYR A 53 -5.51 -2.73 9.65
N LEU A 54 -6.73 -3.26 9.50
CA LEU A 54 -7.60 -3.61 10.64
C LEU A 54 -7.50 -5.08 11.06
N ILE A 55 -6.41 -5.77 10.72
CA ILE A 55 -6.20 -7.18 11.10
C ILE A 55 -6.29 -7.42 12.61
N HIS A 56 -5.87 -6.44 13.41
CA HIS A 56 -5.92 -6.49 14.87
C HIS A 56 -7.36 -6.43 15.41
N ARG A 57 -8.33 -5.93 14.63
CA ARG A 57 -9.77 -5.97 14.97
C ARG A 57 -10.39 -7.30 14.56
N LEU A 58 -9.94 -7.86 13.43
CA LEU A 58 -10.41 -9.17 12.95
C LEU A 58 -9.88 -10.33 13.83
N PHE A 59 -8.65 -10.20 14.32
CA PHE A 59 -7.96 -11.21 15.13
C PHE A 59 -7.37 -10.57 16.40
N PRO A 60 -8.20 -10.25 17.41
CA PRO A 60 -7.79 -9.49 18.59
C PRO A 60 -6.72 -10.19 19.46
N ASN A 61 -6.61 -11.51 19.35
CA ASN A 61 -5.61 -12.30 20.08
C ASN A 61 -4.26 -12.42 19.34
N SER A 62 -4.14 -11.86 18.14
CA SER A 62 -2.90 -11.90 17.37
C SER A 62 -1.85 -10.96 17.99
N LYS A 63 -0.63 -11.46 18.17
CA LYS A 63 0.51 -10.66 18.68
C LYS A 63 1.36 -10.07 17.56
N TYR A 64 1.38 -10.74 16.42
CA TYR A 64 2.10 -10.33 15.22
C TYR A 64 1.27 -10.66 13.98
N SER A 65 1.49 -9.90 12.90
CA SER A 65 0.93 -10.19 11.58
C SER A 65 1.93 -9.87 10.48
N ILE A 66 1.76 -10.54 9.34
CA ILE A 66 2.45 -10.24 8.09
C ILE A 66 1.39 -10.00 7.02
N TRP A 67 1.46 -8.85 6.37
CA TRP A 67 0.74 -8.58 5.13
C TRP A 67 1.65 -8.90 3.96
N VAL A 68 1.14 -9.68 3.00
CA VAL A 68 1.83 -10.03 1.76
C VAL A 68 0.88 -9.73 0.62
N ASP A 69 1.28 -8.84 -0.29
CA ASP A 69 0.50 -8.54 -1.49
C ASP A 69 0.29 -9.80 -2.35
N ALA A 70 -0.84 -9.90 -3.04
CA ALA A 70 -1.24 -11.08 -3.80
C ALA A 70 -0.30 -11.39 -4.98
N LYS A 71 0.52 -10.41 -5.39
CA LYS A 71 1.58 -10.59 -6.39
C LYS A 71 2.89 -11.15 -5.81
N LEU A 72 2.99 -11.38 -4.50
CA LEU A 72 4.22 -11.83 -3.86
C LEU A 72 4.10 -13.25 -3.31
N GLN A 73 5.22 -13.97 -3.35
CA GLN A 73 5.41 -15.23 -2.65
C GLN A 73 6.61 -15.10 -1.71
N LEU A 74 6.38 -15.35 -0.42
CA LEU A 74 7.47 -15.41 0.56
C LEU A 74 8.34 -16.65 0.31
N VAL A 75 9.65 -16.47 0.36
CA VAL A 75 10.64 -17.55 0.22
C VAL A 75 11.43 -17.82 1.50
N VAL A 76 11.16 -17.06 2.55
CA VAL A 76 11.77 -17.19 3.88
C VAL A 76 10.69 -17.48 4.91
N ASP A 77 11.03 -18.23 5.94
CA ASP A 77 10.14 -18.54 7.07
C ASP A 77 9.53 -17.25 7.67
N PRO A 78 8.19 -17.09 7.65
CA PRO A 78 7.48 -15.97 8.25
C PRO A 78 7.88 -15.67 9.71
N LEU A 79 8.13 -16.69 10.52
CA LEU A 79 8.52 -16.51 11.92
C LEU A 79 9.93 -15.92 12.04
N LEU A 80 10.85 -16.39 11.21
CA LEU A 80 12.20 -15.83 11.12
C LEU A 80 12.18 -14.37 10.66
N LEU A 81 11.30 -14.02 9.71
CA LEU A 81 11.13 -12.64 9.25
C LEU A 81 10.64 -11.72 10.37
N ILE A 82 9.60 -12.11 11.12
CA ILE A 82 9.11 -11.36 12.29
C ILE A 82 10.24 -11.18 13.31
N HIS A 83 10.94 -12.27 13.63
CA HIS A 83 12.02 -12.21 14.61
C HIS A 83 13.12 -11.25 14.16
N SER A 84 13.56 -11.35 12.91
CA SER A 84 14.72 -10.62 12.39
C SER A 84 14.42 -9.15 12.12
N LEU A 85 13.25 -8.82 11.56
CA LEU A 85 12.93 -7.47 11.12
C LEU A 85 12.18 -6.63 12.15
N VAL A 86 11.51 -7.28 13.13
CA VAL A 86 10.69 -6.60 14.14
C VAL A 86 11.22 -6.81 15.55
N VAL A 87 11.32 -8.07 16.01
CA VAL A 87 11.64 -8.38 17.41
C VAL A 87 13.09 -8.01 17.76
N LYS A 88 14.04 -8.46 16.94
CA LYS A 88 15.48 -8.20 17.14
C LYS A 88 15.82 -6.72 17.06
N GLU A 89 15.23 -6.03 16.09
CA GLU A 89 15.38 -4.58 15.89
C GLU A 89 14.62 -3.74 16.94
N LYS A 90 13.79 -4.38 17.78
CA LYS A 90 12.98 -3.73 18.82
C LYS A 90 12.07 -2.62 18.27
N VAL A 91 11.54 -2.82 17.07
CA VAL A 91 10.60 -1.91 16.41
C VAL A 91 9.16 -2.38 16.54
N ASP A 92 8.23 -1.48 16.25
CA ASP A 92 6.79 -1.77 16.26
C ASP A 92 6.32 -2.42 14.93
N MET A 93 6.88 -1.96 13.81
CA MET A 93 6.54 -2.40 12.47
C MET A 93 7.76 -2.38 11.55
N ALA A 94 7.82 -3.29 10.59
CA ALA A 94 8.77 -3.29 9.50
C ALA A 94 8.06 -3.24 8.15
N VAL A 95 8.56 -2.41 7.23
CA VAL A 95 8.02 -2.22 5.88
C VAL A 95 9.16 -1.91 4.92
N SER A 96 9.08 -2.35 3.66
CA SER A 96 10.09 -1.98 2.68
C SER A 96 10.00 -0.51 2.32
N ARG A 97 11.14 0.07 1.93
CA ARG A 97 11.18 1.41 1.32
C ARG A 97 10.69 1.35 -0.10
N HIS A 98 10.05 2.42 -0.56
CA HIS A 98 9.79 2.56 -1.98
C HIS A 98 11.13 2.69 -2.75
N PRO A 99 11.35 1.96 -3.85
CA PRO A 99 12.65 1.92 -4.54
C PRO A 99 13.10 3.27 -5.11
N TYR A 100 12.16 4.13 -5.50
CA TYR A 100 12.44 5.38 -6.20
C TYR A 100 12.02 6.64 -5.44
N PHE A 101 10.79 6.69 -4.92
CA PHE A 101 10.25 7.88 -4.29
C PHE A 101 10.61 7.95 -2.82
N VAL A 102 11.04 9.15 -2.42
CA VAL A 102 11.43 9.45 -1.05
C VAL A 102 10.44 10.41 -0.41
N HIS A 103 9.85 11.31 -1.21
CA HIS A 103 8.87 12.29 -0.75
C HIS A 103 7.45 11.87 -1.14
N THR A 104 6.47 12.04 -0.22
CA THR A 104 5.05 11.76 -0.50
C THR A 104 4.52 12.48 -1.74
N MET A 105 4.98 13.70 -2.00
CA MET A 105 4.58 14.47 -3.19
C MET A 105 5.01 13.82 -4.51
N GLU A 106 6.12 13.07 -4.52
CA GLU A 106 6.58 12.36 -5.73
C GLU A 106 5.61 11.24 -6.08
N GLU A 107 5.16 10.48 -5.06
CA GLU A 107 4.14 9.44 -5.24
C GLU A 107 2.79 10.04 -5.64
N ALA A 108 2.41 11.22 -5.12
CA ALA A 108 1.18 11.90 -5.53
C ALA A 108 1.21 12.32 -7.00
N VAL A 109 2.29 12.98 -7.44
CA VAL A 109 2.47 13.38 -8.85
C VAL A 109 2.51 12.15 -9.76
N ALA A 110 3.20 11.09 -9.34
CA ALA A 110 3.22 9.83 -10.09
C ALA A 110 1.82 9.20 -10.17
N THR A 111 1.08 9.15 -9.06
CA THR A 111 -0.28 8.60 -9.00
C THR A 111 -1.22 9.32 -9.96
N ALA A 112 -1.17 10.67 -10.01
CA ALA A 112 -1.91 11.48 -10.98
C ALA A 112 -1.48 11.18 -12.43
N ARG A 113 -0.17 11.22 -12.70
CA ARG A 113 0.39 11.06 -14.05
C ARG A 113 0.06 9.70 -14.67
N TRP A 114 0.14 8.64 -13.87
CA TRP A 114 -0.12 7.27 -14.29
C TRP A 114 -1.61 6.89 -14.23
N LYS A 115 -2.49 7.83 -13.86
CA LYS A 115 -3.94 7.61 -13.69
C LYS A 115 -4.24 6.39 -12.81
N LYS A 116 -3.40 6.16 -11.79
CA LYS A 116 -3.63 5.11 -10.78
C LYS A 116 -4.88 5.39 -9.96
N TRP A 117 -5.26 6.67 -9.89
CA TRP A 117 -6.53 7.14 -9.36
C TRP A 117 -7.22 7.99 -10.43
N TRP A 118 -8.53 7.79 -10.59
CA TRP A 118 -9.29 8.46 -11.65
C TRP A 118 -9.58 9.92 -11.31
N ASP A 119 -9.75 10.25 -10.02
CA ASP A 119 -10.05 11.60 -9.55
C ASP A 119 -8.77 12.35 -9.13
N VAL A 120 -8.12 12.98 -10.11
CA VAL A 120 -6.91 13.78 -9.89
C VAL A 120 -7.18 15.00 -8.99
N ASN A 121 -8.40 15.55 -9.00
CA ASN A 121 -8.75 16.70 -8.17
C ASN A 121 -8.85 16.29 -6.70
N ALA A 122 -9.48 15.15 -6.40
CA ALA A 122 -9.50 14.61 -5.03
C ALA A 122 -8.08 14.36 -4.49
N LEU A 123 -7.17 13.88 -5.35
CA LEU A 123 -5.76 13.71 -4.98
C LEU A 123 -5.07 15.05 -4.66
N LYS A 124 -5.33 16.09 -5.45
CA LYS A 124 -4.82 17.44 -5.18
C LYS A 124 -5.32 17.96 -3.81
N ILE A 125 -6.63 17.86 -3.57
CA ILE A 125 -7.27 18.29 -2.31
C ILE A 125 -6.68 17.54 -1.12
N GLN A 126 -6.45 16.23 -1.23
CA GLN A 126 -5.82 15.45 -0.17
C GLN A 126 -4.42 15.98 0.18
N MET A 127 -3.58 16.19 -0.84
CA MET A 127 -2.20 16.67 -0.60
C MET A 127 -2.20 18.08 -0.01
N GLU A 128 -3.01 18.99 -0.54
CA GLU A 128 -3.16 20.34 -0.01
C GLU A 128 -3.60 20.32 1.46
N THR A 129 -4.62 19.52 1.78
CA THR A 129 -5.08 19.31 3.15
C THR A 129 -3.95 18.85 4.06
N TYR A 130 -3.11 17.91 3.61
CA TYR A 130 -1.98 17.44 4.41
C TYR A 130 -0.92 18.53 4.64
N CYS A 131 -0.57 19.32 3.62
CA CYS A 131 0.37 20.44 3.80
C CYS A 131 -0.18 21.50 4.75
N GLU A 132 -1.44 21.89 4.59
CA GLU A 132 -2.10 22.86 5.48
C GLU A 132 -2.13 22.37 6.92
N ASN A 133 -2.32 21.06 7.11
CA ASN A 133 -2.28 20.42 8.41
C ASN A 133 -0.87 20.01 8.85
N GLY A 134 0.19 20.50 8.20
CA GLY A 134 1.56 20.42 8.69
C GLY A 134 2.37 19.20 8.25
N LEU A 135 1.98 18.52 7.16
CA LEU A 135 2.88 17.60 6.46
C LEU A 135 4.09 18.37 5.94
N GLN A 136 5.28 18.01 6.41
CA GLN A 136 6.53 18.55 5.90
C GLN A 136 7.16 17.58 4.90
N PRO A 137 7.80 18.07 3.83
CA PRO A 137 8.54 17.23 2.90
C PRO A 137 9.59 16.39 3.63
N TRP A 138 9.85 15.20 3.11
CA TRP A 138 11.01 14.44 3.54
C TRP A 138 12.30 15.28 3.44
N ASN A 139 13.21 15.09 4.40
CA ASN A 139 14.57 15.60 4.36
C ASN A 139 15.46 14.71 5.23
N SER A 140 16.78 14.86 5.12
CA SER A 140 17.76 14.04 5.84
C SER A 140 17.69 14.13 7.37
N ASN A 141 17.00 15.13 7.93
CA ASN A 141 16.83 15.28 9.37
C ASN A 141 15.62 14.50 9.91
N LYS A 142 14.75 13.97 9.04
CA LYS A 142 13.67 13.08 9.48
C LYS A 142 14.24 11.76 10.02
N PRO A 143 13.60 11.13 11.01
CA PRO A 143 14.10 9.91 11.64
C PRO A 143 14.07 8.69 10.72
N TYR A 144 13.37 8.78 9.59
CA TYR A 144 13.20 7.70 8.64
C TYR A 144 13.78 8.05 7.28
N PRO A 145 14.30 7.05 6.55
CA PRO A 145 15.01 7.23 5.29
C PRO A 145 14.10 7.66 4.12
N THR A 146 12.78 7.53 4.27
CA THR A 146 11.79 7.93 3.27
C THR A 146 10.43 8.19 3.92
N ASP A 147 9.61 8.99 3.25
CA ASP A 147 8.18 9.18 3.58
C ASP A 147 7.28 8.18 2.83
N VAL A 148 7.82 7.43 1.85
CA VAL A 148 7.07 6.54 0.96
C VAL A 148 7.47 5.08 1.21
N PRO A 149 6.60 4.25 1.79
CA PRO A 149 6.85 2.82 1.91
C PRO A 149 6.56 2.08 0.60
N ASP A 150 7.19 0.92 0.39
CA ASP A 150 6.62 -0.13 -0.43
C ASP A 150 5.76 -1.02 0.47
N SER A 151 4.45 -0.80 0.42
CA SER A 151 3.49 -1.44 1.32
C SER A 151 3.09 -2.86 0.86
N ALA A 152 3.85 -3.46 -0.06
CA ALA A 152 3.59 -4.82 -0.55
C ALA A 152 3.93 -5.90 0.49
N LEU A 153 4.86 -5.64 1.41
CA LEU A 153 5.17 -6.50 2.55
C LEU A 153 5.24 -5.67 3.83
N ILE A 154 4.41 -6.02 4.81
CA ILE A 154 4.36 -5.32 6.10
C ILE A 154 4.40 -6.35 7.22
N LEU A 155 5.34 -6.21 8.14
CA LEU A 155 5.42 -7.01 9.36
C LEU A 155 5.07 -6.12 10.55
N ARG A 156 4.24 -6.62 11.45
CA ARG A 156 3.76 -5.81 12.59
C ARG A 156 3.74 -6.61 13.86
N LYS A 157 4.16 -5.97 14.94
CA LYS A 157 3.76 -6.30 16.30
C LYS A 157 2.44 -5.60 16.60
N HIS A 158 1.49 -6.29 17.20
CA HIS A 158 0.24 -5.68 17.65
C HIS A 158 0.43 -5.06 19.04
N SER A 159 0.53 -3.73 19.06
CA SER A 159 0.67 -2.89 20.24
C SER A 159 -0.35 -1.76 20.17
N LEU A 160 -0.51 -0.99 21.26
CA LEU A 160 -1.36 0.21 21.24
C LEU A 160 -0.94 1.16 20.11
N THR A 161 0.37 1.38 19.95
CA THR A 161 0.96 2.26 18.94
C THR A 161 0.65 1.81 17.51
N THR A 162 0.89 0.53 17.18
CA THR A 162 0.65 0.03 15.81
C THR A 162 -0.82 -0.08 15.46
N ASN A 163 -1.66 -0.41 16.43
CA ASN A 163 -3.10 -0.46 16.24
C ASN A 163 -3.65 0.95 16.01
N LEU A 164 -3.22 1.95 16.79
CA LEU A 164 -3.56 3.35 16.56
C LEU A 164 -3.12 3.82 15.17
N PHE A 165 -1.85 3.57 14.79
CA PHE A 165 -1.35 3.90 13.45
C PHE A 165 -2.24 3.28 12.35
N SER A 166 -2.57 2.00 12.49
CA SER A 166 -3.37 1.30 11.49
C SER A 166 -4.80 1.83 11.38
N CYS A 167 -5.42 2.23 12.50
CA CYS A 167 -6.74 2.87 12.50
C CYS A 167 -6.70 4.27 11.87
N LEU A 168 -5.72 5.10 12.22
CA LEU A 168 -5.59 6.44 11.65
C LEU A 168 -5.32 6.38 10.15
N LEU A 169 -4.44 5.46 9.72
CA LEU A 169 -4.18 5.27 8.30
C LEU A 169 -5.43 4.76 7.56
N PHE A 170 -6.18 3.85 8.15
CA PHE A 170 -7.46 3.39 7.58
C PHE A 170 -8.44 4.56 7.38
N ASN A 171 -8.57 5.46 8.37
CA ASN A 171 -9.46 6.62 8.27
C ASN A 171 -9.06 7.54 7.10
N GLU A 172 -7.77 7.78 6.89
CA GLU A 172 -7.29 8.57 5.75
C GLU A 172 -7.56 7.89 4.40
N LEU A 173 -7.40 6.57 4.34
CA LEU A 173 -7.67 5.76 3.14
C LEU A 173 -9.16 5.77 2.77
N GLU A 174 -10.03 5.69 3.77
CA GLU A 174 -11.48 5.77 3.61
C GLU A 174 -11.93 7.18 3.22
N ALA A 175 -11.36 8.22 3.84
CA ALA A 175 -11.74 9.61 3.57
C ALA A 175 -11.32 10.10 2.18
N PHE A 176 -10.20 9.60 1.65
CA PHE A 176 -9.62 10.11 0.40
C PHE A 176 -9.52 9.04 -0.68
N ASN A 177 -8.48 8.20 -0.64
CA ASN A 177 -8.26 7.17 -1.64
C ASN A 177 -7.47 5.99 -1.04
N PRO A 178 -7.61 4.77 -1.59
CA PRO A 178 -7.02 3.54 -1.05
C PRO A 178 -5.48 3.44 -1.20
N ARG A 179 -4.78 4.48 -1.66
CA ARG A 179 -3.33 4.46 -1.88
C ARG A 179 -2.58 4.79 -0.60
N ASP A 180 -2.27 3.75 0.18
CA ASP A 180 -1.68 3.86 1.52
C ASP A 180 -0.32 4.56 1.62
N GLN A 181 0.39 4.71 0.52
CA GLN A 181 1.65 5.46 0.43
C GLN A 181 1.46 6.96 0.64
N LEU A 182 0.29 7.50 0.30
CA LEU A 182 -0.01 8.94 0.40
C LEU A 182 -0.19 9.40 1.85
N PRO A 183 -1.04 8.77 2.68
CA PRO A 183 -1.22 9.19 4.07
C PRO A 183 -0.11 8.70 5.00
N PHE A 184 0.79 7.82 4.56
CA PHE A 184 1.73 7.11 5.44
C PHE A 184 2.56 8.06 6.33
N ALA A 185 3.30 8.97 5.71
CA ALA A 185 4.14 9.92 6.44
C ALA A 185 3.31 10.92 7.25
N TYR A 186 2.17 11.37 6.71
CA TYR A 186 1.27 12.29 7.42
C TYR A 186 0.80 11.69 8.74
N VAL A 187 0.27 10.47 8.72
CA VAL A 187 -0.20 9.77 9.94
C VAL A 187 0.96 9.45 10.88
N ARG A 188 2.05 8.89 10.35
CA ARG A 188 3.25 8.54 11.13
C ARG A 188 3.84 9.74 11.87
N ASP A 189 3.94 10.88 11.21
CA ASP A 189 4.57 12.08 11.76
C ASP A 189 3.65 12.77 12.78
N LYS A 190 2.32 12.66 12.63
CA LYS A 190 1.33 13.29 13.51
C LYS A 190 0.92 12.48 14.73
N MET A 191 0.98 11.15 14.68
CA MET A 191 0.52 10.31 15.78
C MET A 191 1.34 10.49 17.07
N SER A 192 0.69 10.21 18.20
CA SER A 192 1.29 10.06 19.53
C SER A 192 0.60 8.88 20.25
N PRO A 193 1.34 7.90 20.81
CA PRO A 193 2.81 7.78 20.83
C PRO A 193 3.42 7.61 19.42
N LYS A 194 4.71 7.90 19.27
CA LYS A 194 5.40 7.75 17.98
C LYS A 194 5.59 6.28 17.62
N LEU A 195 5.36 5.96 16.35
CA LEU A 195 5.60 4.64 15.78
C LEU A 195 7.10 4.43 15.58
N ASN A 196 7.64 3.30 16.06
CA ASN A 196 9.02 2.90 15.77
C ASN A 196 9.06 1.97 14.55
N LEU A 197 9.70 2.39 13.46
CA LEU A 197 9.70 1.67 12.19
C LEU A 197 11.09 1.14 11.80
N ASN A 198 11.12 -0.09 11.31
CA ASN A 198 12.21 -0.58 10.47
C ASN A 198 11.81 -0.45 9.00
N MET A 199 12.34 0.58 8.33
CA MET A 199 12.19 0.71 6.88
C MET A 199 13.38 0.03 6.20
N PHE A 200 13.20 -1.21 5.76
CA PHE A 200 14.30 -2.01 5.18
C PHE A 200 14.47 -1.75 3.69
N GLU A 201 15.70 -1.96 3.22
CA GLU A 201 16.08 -1.72 1.82
C GLU A 201 15.41 -2.71 0.86
N VAL A 202 15.33 -2.31 -0.40
CA VAL A 202 14.71 -3.11 -1.47
C VAL A 202 15.47 -4.41 -1.71
N GLU A 203 16.78 -4.44 -1.53
CA GLU A 203 17.58 -5.66 -1.68
C GLU A 203 17.25 -6.70 -0.60
N VAL A 204 16.80 -6.26 0.58
CA VAL A 204 16.27 -7.18 1.60
C VAL A 204 14.92 -7.72 1.15
N PHE A 205 14.05 -6.87 0.61
CA PHE A 205 12.75 -7.26 0.06
C PHE A 205 12.90 -8.32 -1.05
N GLU A 206 13.80 -8.12 -2.00
CA GLU A 206 14.06 -9.03 -3.13
C GLU A 206 14.60 -10.40 -2.69
N ARG A 207 15.20 -10.49 -1.50
CA ARG A 207 15.68 -11.76 -0.94
C ARG A 207 14.61 -12.53 -0.17
N ILE A 208 13.58 -11.85 0.33
CA ILE A 208 12.55 -12.46 1.19
C ILE A 208 11.26 -12.77 0.45
N ALA A 209 11.01 -12.11 -0.68
CA ALA A 209 9.82 -12.29 -1.51
C ALA A 209 10.15 -12.29 -3.01
N ILE A 210 9.45 -13.13 -3.76
CA ILE A 210 9.51 -13.16 -5.24
C ILE A 210 8.18 -12.65 -5.78
N GLU A 211 8.23 -11.83 -6.83
CA GLU A 211 7.03 -11.38 -7.54
C GLU A 211 6.51 -12.48 -8.47
N TYR A 212 5.29 -12.95 -8.20
CA TYR A 212 4.56 -13.87 -9.05
C TYR A 212 3.75 -13.10 -10.09
N ARG A 213 4.13 -13.21 -11.36
CA ARG A 213 3.41 -12.57 -12.46
C ARG A 213 2.22 -13.42 -12.86
N HIS A 214 1.01 -12.94 -12.53
CA HIS A 214 -0.27 -13.59 -12.85
C HIS A 214 -0.60 -13.71 -14.36
N ASN A 215 0.32 -13.33 -15.26
CA ASN A 215 0.19 -13.45 -16.71
C ASN A 215 1.49 -13.97 -17.35
N LEU A 216 1.75 -15.27 -17.24
CA LEU A 216 2.68 -15.98 -18.11
C LEU A 216 1.88 -16.93 -19.00
N LYS A 217 1.22 -16.39 -20.03
CA LYS A 217 1.16 -17.14 -21.29
C LYS A 217 2.56 -17.05 -21.89
N GLN A 218 3.30 -18.16 -21.87
CA GLN A 218 4.45 -18.30 -22.77
C GLN A 218 3.92 -18.24 -24.20
N GLY A 219 4.14 -17.11 -24.89
CA GLY A 219 3.85 -16.96 -26.31
C GLY A 219 3.15 -15.66 -26.67
N GLY A 220 3.89 -14.77 -27.36
CA GLY A 220 3.35 -13.64 -28.10
C GLY A 220 3.76 -12.28 -27.53
N SER A 221 4.68 -11.63 -28.24
CA SER A 221 5.00 -10.20 -28.13
C SER A 221 3.75 -9.35 -28.42
N GLY A 222 2.91 -9.13 -27.42
CA GLY A 222 1.80 -8.18 -27.49
C GLY A 222 2.18 -6.92 -26.72
N LEU A 223 2.48 -5.83 -27.41
CA LEU A 223 2.51 -4.50 -26.81
C LEU A 223 1.15 -4.27 -26.12
N GLY A 224 1.15 -4.20 -24.79
CA GLY A 224 0.00 -3.73 -24.04
C GLY A 224 -0.41 -2.32 -24.47
N PRO A 225 -1.67 -1.89 -24.21
CA PRO A 225 -2.15 -0.58 -24.63
C PRO A 225 -1.24 0.52 -24.08
N LYS A 226 -0.68 1.36 -24.96
CA LYS A 226 0.04 2.56 -24.56
C LYS A 226 -0.90 3.46 -23.76
N ALA A 227 -0.76 3.47 -22.44
CA ALA A 227 -1.43 4.45 -21.60
C ALA A 227 -1.02 5.85 -22.06
N LYS A 228 -1.98 6.66 -22.53
CA LYS A 228 -1.73 8.05 -22.87
C LYS A 228 -1.38 8.82 -21.59
N MET A 229 -0.12 9.22 -21.50
CA MET A 229 0.44 10.02 -20.42
C MET A 229 -0.32 11.34 -20.29
N ALA A 230 -0.74 11.68 -19.07
CA ALA A 230 -1.36 12.98 -18.81
C ALA A 230 -0.28 14.08 -18.75
N SER A 231 -0.63 15.30 -19.19
CA SER A 231 0.29 16.46 -19.12
C SER A 231 0.68 16.76 -17.67
N SER A 232 1.91 17.21 -17.45
CA SER A 232 2.45 17.63 -16.15
C SER A 232 1.63 18.73 -15.47
N ASP A 233 0.81 19.45 -16.23
CA ASP A 233 0.21 20.71 -15.79
C ASP A 233 -1.10 20.52 -15.01
N LEU A 234 -1.53 19.27 -14.79
CA LEU A 234 -2.79 18.96 -14.09
C LEU A 234 -2.79 19.34 -12.60
N LEU A 235 -1.63 19.43 -11.95
CA LEU A 235 -1.50 19.85 -10.55
C LEU A 235 -1.02 21.30 -10.41
N ALA A 236 -0.69 21.98 -11.51
CA ALA A 236 -0.02 23.29 -11.51
C ALA A 236 -0.97 24.49 -11.78
N ASN A 237 -2.21 24.25 -12.19
CA ASN A 237 -3.16 25.33 -12.45
C ASN A 237 -4.03 25.60 -11.21
N GLY A 238 -3.67 26.64 -10.45
CA GLY A 238 -4.61 27.37 -9.59
C GLY A 238 -4.24 27.43 -8.11
N THR A 239 -3.95 28.68 -7.69
CA THR A 239 -4.03 29.31 -6.36
C THR A 239 -3.24 28.68 -5.21
N GLY A 240 -2.06 29.23 -4.95
CA GLY A 240 -1.52 29.66 -3.65
C GLY A 240 -1.48 28.66 -2.50
N GLY A 241 -1.66 27.36 -2.75
CA GLY A 241 -1.77 26.34 -1.71
C GLY A 241 -0.44 26.00 -1.04
N GLY A 242 -0.48 25.52 0.21
CA GLY A 242 0.72 25.21 1.01
C GLY A 242 1.70 24.22 0.36
N CYS A 243 1.21 23.34 -0.52
CA CYS A 243 2.06 22.43 -1.31
C CYS A 243 2.46 22.96 -2.71
N GLU A 244 1.89 24.07 -3.21
CA GLU A 244 1.99 24.45 -4.63
C GLU A 244 3.45 24.72 -5.05
N GLY A 245 4.23 25.36 -4.18
CA GLY A 245 5.67 25.55 -4.39
C GLY A 245 6.47 24.24 -4.45
N GLN A 246 5.96 23.16 -3.85
CA GLN A 246 6.60 21.85 -3.80
C GLN A 246 6.19 20.97 -4.99
N LEU A 247 4.90 20.94 -5.32
CA LEU A 247 4.36 20.27 -6.51
C LEU A 247 5.00 20.84 -7.78
N THR A 248 5.11 22.16 -7.87
CA THR A 248 5.73 22.85 -9.02
C THR A 248 7.22 22.50 -9.16
N LYS A 249 7.99 22.48 -8.07
CA LYS A 249 9.41 22.10 -8.09
C LYS A 249 9.63 20.65 -8.55
N GLN A 250 8.75 19.73 -8.16
CA GLN A 250 8.87 18.33 -8.56
C GLN A 250 8.42 18.07 -10.00
N LEU A 251 7.42 18.82 -10.49
CA LEU A 251 7.04 18.81 -11.92
C LEU A 251 8.18 19.27 -12.83
N VAL A 252 8.96 20.28 -12.40
CA VAL A 252 10.15 20.75 -13.11
C VAL A 252 11.28 19.70 -13.11
N ARG A 253 11.51 19.03 -11.97
CA ARG A 253 12.53 17.97 -11.86
C ARG A 253 12.19 16.73 -12.69
N GLY A 254 10.91 16.34 -12.73
CA GLY A 254 10.41 15.25 -13.59
C GLY A 254 10.44 15.56 -15.10
N LYS A 255 10.57 16.84 -15.50
CA LYS A 255 10.88 17.25 -16.88
C LYS A 255 12.39 17.15 -17.18
N ALA A 256 13.26 17.52 -16.23
CA ALA A 256 14.72 17.44 -16.38
C ALA A 256 15.24 15.98 -16.50
N GLU A 257 14.68 15.05 -15.72
CA GLU A 257 15.05 13.62 -15.82
C GLU A 257 14.60 12.94 -17.12
N GLN A 258 13.64 13.54 -17.86
CA GLN A 258 13.23 13.04 -19.18
C GLN A 258 14.17 13.47 -20.30
N VAL A 259 14.91 14.57 -20.14
CA VAL A 259 15.93 14.98 -21.13
C VAL A 259 17.20 14.12 -21.00
N GLY A 260 17.46 13.54 -19.82
CA GLY A 260 18.61 12.65 -19.57
C GLY A 260 18.38 11.16 -19.85
N ARG A 261 17.15 10.71 -20.15
CA ARG A 261 16.81 9.30 -20.46
C ARG A 261 16.47 9.05 -21.93
N GLY A 262 16.89 9.97 -22.81
CA GLY A 262 16.76 9.86 -24.26
C GLY A 262 18.07 9.45 -24.94
N VAL A 263 18.66 8.32 -24.56
CA VAL A 263 19.55 7.47 -25.38
C VAL A 263 19.36 6.02 -24.94
#